data_AF-A0A5C4RRN4-F1
#
_entry.id   AF-A0A5C4RRN4-F1
#
_cell.length_a   1.000
_cell.length_b   1.000
_cell.length_c   1.000
_cell.angle_alpha   90.00
_cell.angle_beta   90.00
_cell.angle_gamma   90.00
#
_symmetry.space_group_name_H-M   'P 1'
#
loop_
_entity.id
_entity.type
_entity.pdbx_description
1 polymer ?
#
loop_
_entity_poly.entity_id
_entity_poly.type
_entity_poly.pdbx_seq_one_letter_code
_entity_poly.pdbx_strand_id
1 'polypeptide(L)'
;MSDNELRWQLRQLPREIDPPRDLWPGIADRLQRPAAPRRRPWFAALAVAASLCLAVGLAWHLRQPPPPASPDFRAELVQREAAALTLEYQAALDQFQGAPMPEPLMPALATLDRSAADIRLAIASDPEAVFLLDQLRRTYARRLSLTQRAVTG
;
A
#
# COMPACT_ATOMS: atom_id res chain seq x y z
N MET A 1 -58.97 -1.09 -21.94
CA MET A 1 -58.51 -1.52 -23.28
C MET A 1 -57.71 -2.80 -23.12
N SER A 2 -58.16 -3.91 -23.71
CA SER A 2 -57.49 -5.21 -23.60
C SER A 2 -56.38 -5.34 -24.65
N ASP A 3 -55.31 -6.09 -24.35
CA ASP A 3 -54.17 -6.36 -25.24
C ASP A 3 -54.60 -6.93 -26.62
N ASN A 4 -55.73 -7.63 -26.64
CA ASN A 4 -56.31 -8.19 -27.85
C ASN A 4 -56.88 -7.11 -28.79
N GLU A 5 -57.49 -6.06 -28.23
CA GLU A 5 -57.98 -4.88 -28.98
C GLU A 5 -56.80 -4.16 -29.67
N LEU A 6 -55.68 -4.01 -28.96
CA LEU A 6 -54.47 -3.36 -29.48
C LEU A 6 -53.84 -4.15 -30.63
N ARG A 7 -53.75 -5.47 -30.50
CA ARG A 7 -53.28 -6.35 -31.58
C ARG A 7 -54.19 -6.30 -32.80
N TRP A 8 -55.49 -6.14 -32.58
CA TRP A 8 -56.46 -5.99 -33.66
C TRP A 8 -56.28 -4.66 -34.40
N GLN A 9 -56.07 -3.56 -33.66
CA GLN A 9 -55.77 -2.24 -34.22
C GLN A 9 -54.43 -2.21 -34.99
N LEU A 10 -53.39 -2.89 -34.49
CA LEU A 10 -52.10 -2.98 -35.19
C LEU A 10 -52.21 -3.73 -36.52
N ARG A 11 -53.12 -4.72 -36.63
CA ARG A 11 -53.39 -5.42 -37.90
C ARG A 11 -54.12 -4.55 -38.93
N GLN A 12 -54.78 -3.48 -38.49
CA GLN A 12 -55.50 -2.54 -39.34
C GLN A 12 -54.61 -1.42 -39.88
N LEU A 13 -53.43 -1.21 -39.31
CA LEU A 13 -52.52 -0.17 -39.79
C LEU A 13 -51.90 -0.56 -41.15
N PRO A 14 -51.80 0.39 -42.10
CA PRO A 14 -51.05 0.19 -43.34
C PRO A 14 -49.61 -0.22 -43.00
N ARG A 15 -49.14 -1.31 -43.62
CA ARG A 15 -47.76 -1.80 -43.45
C ARG A 15 -46.74 -0.90 -44.12
N GLU A 16 -47.18 -0.17 -45.14
CA GLU A 16 -46.33 0.68 -45.96
C GLU A 16 -47.02 2.05 -46.12
N ILE A 17 -46.22 3.10 -46.00
CA ILE A 17 -46.64 4.49 -46.16
C ILE A 17 -45.64 5.11 -47.13
N ASP A 18 -46.11 5.49 -48.32
CA ASP A 18 -45.29 6.22 -49.27
C ASP A 18 -45.12 7.67 -48.83
N PRO A 19 -43.88 8.17 -48.78
CA PRO A 19 -43.65 9.56 -48.40
C PRO A 19 -44.21 10.50 -49.49
N PRO A 20 -44.85 11.62 -49.10
CA PRO A 20 -45.49 12.55 -50.04
C PRO A 20 -44.51 13.33 -50.93
N ARG A 21 -43.19 13.17 -50.70
CA ARG A 21 -42.12 13.81 -51.45
C ARG A 21 -40.89 12.93 -51.46
N ASP A 22 -40.03 13.15 -52.44
CA ASP A 22 -38.71 12.51 -52.48
C ASP A 22 -37.85 13.01 -51.29
N LEU A 23 -37.46 12.06 -50.43
CA LEU A 23 -36.61 12.31 -49.27
C LEU A 23 -35.13 12.04 -49.57
N TRP A 24 -34.82 11.44 -50.72
CA TRP A 24 -33.47 11.03 -51.08
C TRP A 24 -32.45 12.17 -51.04
N PRO A 25 -32.75 13.40 -51.53
CA PRO A 25 -31.79 14.49 -51.49
C PRO A 25 -31.36 14.84 -50.06
N GLY A 26 -32.30 14.85 -49.11
CA GLY A 26 -32.02 15.17 -47.71
C GLY A 26 -31.24 14.07 -46.97
N ILE A 27 -31.41 12.81 -47.38
CA ILE A 27 -30.65 11.67 -46.85
C ILE A 27 -29.23 11.70 -47.41
N ALA A 28 -29.07 11.91 -48.73
CA ALA A 28 -27.77 12.02 -49.38
C ALA A 28 -26.92 13.12 -48.76
N ASP A 29 -27.52 14.28 -48.47
CA ASP A 29 -26.84 15.42 -47.83
C ASP A 29 -26.31 15.09 -46.43
N ARG A 30 -27.02 14.21 -45.68
CA ARG A 30 -26.62 13.77 -44.34
C ARG A 30 -25.57 12.67 -44.38
N LEU A 31 -25.62 11.80 -45.39
CA LEU A 31 -24.62 10.74 -45.58
C LEU A 31 -23.26 11.31 -46.00
N GLN A 32 -23.24 12.41 -46.74
CA GLN A 32 -22.01 13.09 -47.16
C GLN A 32 -21.34 13.91 -46.05
N ARG A 33 -22.06 14.22 -44.95
CA ARG A 33 -21.46 14.91 -43.80
C ARG A 33 -20.78 13.88 -42.90
N PRO A 34 -19.44 13.87 -42.80
CA PRO A 34 -18.78 13.04 -41.80
C PRO A 34 -19.26 13.49 -40.42
N ALA A 35 -19.74 12.54 -39.62
CA ALA A 35 -20.09 12.80 -38.24
C ALA A 35 -18.83 13.23 -37.48
N ALA A 36 -18.61 14.54 -37.34
CA ALA A 36 -17.50 15.04 -36.54
C ALA A 36 -17.70 14.55 -35.09
N PRO A 37 -16.76 13.79 -34.51
CA PRO A 37 -16.91 13.34 -33.15
C PRO A 37 -16.92 14.57 -32.24
N ARG A 38 -18.04 14.80 -31.54
CA ARG A 38 -18.14 15.75 -30.43
C ARG A 38 -17.30 15.23 -29.27
N ARG A 39 -15.96 15.27 -29.41
CA ARG A 39 -15.04 14.93 -28.32
C ARG A 39 -15.15 16.03 -27.27
N ARG A 40 -15.84 15.73 -26.18
CA ARG A 40 -16.00 16.65 -25.05
C ARG A 40 -14.68 16.66 -24.27
N PRO A 41 -13.95 17.80 -24.23
CA PRO A 41 -12.55 17.85 -23.79
C PRO A 41 -12.33 17.45 -22.32
N TRP A 42 -13.38 17.48 -21.49
CA TRP A 42 -13.28 17.08 -20.08
C TRP A 42 -12.97 15.58 -19.91
N PHE A 43 -13.49 14.69 -20.78
CA PHE A 43 -13.16 13.26 -20.66
C PHE A 43 -11.69 12.96 -20.95
N ALA A 44 -11.03 13.80 -21.77
CA ALA A 44 -9.59 13.68 -22.00
C ALA A 44 -8.78 14.00 -20.74
N ALA A 45 -9.16 15.05 -19.99
CA ALA A 45 -8.53 15.37 -18.72
C ALA A 45 -8.78 14.28 -17.65
N LEU A 46 -10.00 13.71 -17.61
CA LEU A 46 -10.32 12.60 -16.72
C LEU A 46 -9.49 11.34 -17.03
N ALA A 47 -9.28 11.04 -18.31
CA ALA A 47 -8.47 9.89 -18.72
C ALA A 47 -6.99 10.03 -18.32
N VAL A 48 -6.44 11.24 -18.39
CA VAL A 48 -5.07 11.52 -17.92
C VAL A 48 -4.96 11.40 -16.39
N ALA A 49 -5.95 11.89 -15.64
CA ALA A 49 -5.97 11.72 -14.19
C ALA A 49 -6.08 10.23 -13.81
N ALA A 50 -6.93 9.46 -14.50
CA ALA A 50 -7.08 8.03 -14.25
C ALA A 50 -5.80 7.24 -14.56
N SER A 51 -5.08 7.58 -15.63
CA SER A 51 -3.81 6.93 -15.96
C SER A 51 -2.72 7.24 -14.95
N LEU A 52 -2.65 8.48 -14.44
CA LEU A 52 -1.76 8.87 -13.35
C LEU A 52 -2.10 8.11 -12.05
N CYS A 53 -3.38 8.05 -11.66
CA CYS A 53 -3.81 7.28 -10.49
C CYS A 53 -3.47 5.79 -10.63
N LEU A 54 -3.66 5.22 -11.82
CA LEU A 54 -3.36 3.82 -12.09
C LEU A 54 -1.85 3.56 -12.09
N ALA A 55 -1.04 4.44 -12.67
CA ALA A 55 0.42 4.34 -12.63
C ALA A 55 0.97 4.44 -11.20
N VAL A 56 0.45 5.37 -10.39
CA VAL A 56 0.82 5.50 -8.96
C VAL A 56 0.37 4.27 -8.17
N GLY A 57 -0.86 3.80 -8.38
CA GLY A 57 -1.38 2.59 -7.75
C GLY A 57 -0.58 1.35 -8.12
N LEU A 58 -0.18 1.20 -9.39
CA LEU A 58 0.63 0.09 -9.86
C LEU A 58 2.06 0.16 -9.31
N ALA A 59 2.66 1.35 -9.26
CA ALA A 59 3.97 1.56 -8.63
C ALA A 59 3.95 1.22 -7.14
N TRP A 60 2.85 1.51 -6.44
CA TRP A 60 2.66 1.10 -5.04
C TRP A 60 2.46 -0.42 -4.92
N HIS A 61 1.68 -1.03 -5.80
CA HIS A 61 1.44 -2.46 -5.82
C HIS A 61 2.72 -3.26 -6.11
N LEU A 62 3.56 -2.78 -7.03
CA LEU A 62 4.87 -3.39 -7.35
C LEU A 62 5.89 -3.24 -6.21
N ARG A 63 5.67 -2.31 -5.27
CA ARG A 63 6.47 -2.20 -4.04
C ARG A 63 5.98 -3.13 -2.94
N GLN A 64 4.86 -3.85 -3.12
CA GLN A 64 4.47 -4.86 -2.15
C GLN A 64 5.51 -5.98 -2.18
N PRO A 65 6.07 -6.37 -1.02
CA PRO A 65 6.94 -7.53 -0.96
C PRO A 65 6.16 -8.74 -1.49
N PRO A 66 6.82 -9.66 -2.23
CA PRO A 66 6.16 -10.85 -2.74
C PRO A 66 5.47 -11.60 -1.59
N PRO A 67 4.33 -12.27 -1.84
CA PRO A 67 3.67 -13.09 -0.83
C PRO A 67 4.71 -14.05 -0.23
N PRO A 68 4.69 -14.30 1.09
CA PRO A 68 5.74 -15.06 1.73
C PRO A 68 5.85 -16.41 1.04
N ALA A 69 7.01 -16.64 0.42
CA ALA A 69 7.45 -17.99 0.09
C ALA A 69 7.48 -18.80 1.40
N SER A 70 7.44 -20.13 1.27
CA SER A 70 7.49 -21.12 2.36
C SER A 70 8.23 -20.62 3.60
N PRO A 71 7.70 -20.84 4.83
CA PRO A 71 8.30 -20.30 6.05
C PRO A 71 9.80 -20.62 6.10
N ASP A 72 10.62 -19.58 6.01
CA ASP A 72 12.05 -19.71 6.10
C ASP A 72 12.40 -19.95 7.56
N PHE A 73 12.67 -21.22 7.89
CA PHE A 73 13.00 -21.66 9.24
C PHE A 73 14.19 -20.88 9.83
N ARG A 74 15.15 -20.49 8.98
CA ARG A 74 16.31 -19.71 9.41
C ARG A 74 15.89 -18.30 9.81
N ALA A 75 15.06 -17.66 9.00
CA ALA A 75 14.51 -16.35 9.31
C ALA A 75 13.69 -16.37 10.61
N GLU A 76 12.88 -17.41 10.82
CA GLU A 76 12.11 -17.58 12.05
C GLU A 76 13.03 -17.77 13.28
N LEU A 77 14.10 -18.55 13.14
CA LEU A 77 15.08 -18.75 14.23
C LEU A 77 15.78 -17.43 14.60
N VAL A 78 16.19 -16.63 13.62
CA VAL A 78 16.81 -15.32 13.84
C VAL A 78 15.84 -14.37 14.55
N GLN A 79 14.56 -14.36 14.15
CA GLN A 79 13.52 -13.57 14.82
C GLN A 79 13.30 -14.01 16.28
N ARG A 80 13.27 -15.32 16.53
CA ARG A 80 13.14 -15.89 17.89
C ARG A 80 14.33 -15.51 18.78
N GLU A 81 15.55 -15.57 18.25
CA GLU A 81 16.77 -15.17 18.97
C GLU A 81 16.74 -13.67 19.29
N ALA A 82 16.36 -12.81 18.33
CA ALA A 82 16.25 -11.37 18.58
C ALA A 82 15.20 -11.05 19.67
N ALA A 83 14.08 -11.78 19.70
CA ALA A 83 13.06 -11.66 20.74
C ALA A 83 13.59 -12.11 22.11
N ALA A 84 14.31 -13.24 22.18
CA ALA A 84 14.93 -13.72 23.42
C ALA A 84 15.92 -12.71 23.99
N LEU A 85 16.84 -12.18 23.16
CA LEU A 85 17.80 -11.15 23.56
C LEU A 85 17.12 -9.87 24.08
N THR A 86 15.97 -9.50 23.48
CA THR A 86 15.19 -8.33 23.92
C THR A 86 14.62 -8.56 25.32
N LEU A 87 14.08 -9.75 25.61
CA LEU A 87 13.53 -10.09 26.92
C LEU A 87 14.63 -10.11 27.99
N GLU A 88 15.78 -10.71 27.69
CA GLU A 88 16.94 -10.72 28.60
C GLU A 88 17.43 -9.30 28.92
N TYR A 89 17.52 -8.45 27.89
CA TYR A 89 17.90 -7.04 28.07
C TYR A 89 16.92 -6.29 28.97
N GLN A 90 15.61 -6.45 28.75
CA GLN A 90 14.58 -5.81 29.57
C GLN A 90 14.66 -6.28 31.02
N ALA A 91 14.76 -7.59 31.25
CA ALA A 91 14.93 -8.15 32.60
C ALA A 91 16.22 -7.65 33.28
N ALA A 92 17.30 -7.41 32.53
CA ALA A 92 18.52 -6.82 33.05
C ALA A 92 18.35 -5.34 33.43
N LEU A 93 17.61 -4.56 32.64
CA LEU A 93 17.27 -3.18 32.98
C LEU A 93 16.37 -3.06 34.21
N ASP A 94 15.45 -4.00 34.38
CA ASP A 94 14.52 -4.02 35.51
C ASP A 94 15.25 -4.09 36.86
N GLN A 95 16.43 -4.70 36.91
CA GLN A 95 17.29 -4.75 38.10
C GLN A 95 17.83 -3.38 38.53
N PHE A 96 17.86 -2.40 37.61
CA PHE A 96 18.32 -1.03 37.87
C PHE A 96 17.17 -0.02 37.94
N GLN A 97 15.90 -0.48 37.91
CA GLN A 97 14.76 0.42 38.03
C GLN A 97 14.82 1.21 39.35
N GLY A 98 14.60 2.53 39.25
CA GLY A 98 14.62 3.44 40.38
C GLY A 98 16.01 3.93 40.80
N ALA A 99 17.10 3.42 40.19
CA ALA A 99 18.43 3.96 40.42
C ALA A 99 18.56 5.38 39.82
N PRO A 100 19.14 6.36 40.54
CA PRO A 100 19.32 7.71 40.04
C PRO A 100 20.26 7.70 38.82
N MET A 101 19.77 8.17 37.69
CA MET A 101 20.55 8.31 36.45
C MET A 101 21.01 9.77 36.28
N PRO A 102 22.30 10.01 35.99
CA PRO A 102 22.77 11.36 35.68
C PRO A 102 22.09 11.94 34.43
N GLU A 103 21.48 13.12 34.57
CA GLU A 103 20.85 13.88 33.46
C GLU A 103 21.73 13.99 32.20
N PRO A 104 23.04 14.31 32.29
CA PRO A 104 23.90 14.42 31.11
C PRO A 104 24.06 13.11 30.31
N LEU A 105 23.82 11.95 30.95
CA LEU A 105 23.97 10.64 30.32
C LEU A 105 22.73 10.22 29.54
N MET A 106 21.55 10.70 29.95
CA MET A 106 20.25 10.38 29.33
C MET A 106 20.22 10.41 27.79
N PRO A 107 20.75 11.44 27.08
CA PRO A 107 20.72 11.47 25.63
C PRO A 107 21.56 10.35 24.97
N ALA A 108 22.68 9.97 25.58
CA ALA A 108 23.51 8.86 25.09
C ALA A 108 22.76 7.52 25.22
N LEU A 109 22.05 7.33 26.33
CA LEU A 109 21.23 6.16 26.59
C LEU A 109 20.07 6.04 25.59
N ALA A 110 19.34 7.13 25.38
CA ALA A 110 18.24 7.20 24.43
C ALA A 110 18.69 6.93 22.97
N THR A 111 19.91 7.35 22.63
CA THR A 111 20.52 7.04 21.31
C THR A 111 20.74 5.54 21.14
N LEU A 112 21.23 4.85 22.19
CA LEU A 112 21.42 3.40 22.14
C LEU A 112 20.08 2.66 22.05
N ASP A 113 19.07 3.08 22.80
CA ASP A 113 17.72 2.49 22.75
C ASP A 113 17.10 2.65 21.35
N ARG A 114 17.28 3.83 20.72
CA ARG A 114 16.86 4.05 19.34
C ARG A 114 17.61 3.15 18.37
N SER A 115 18.93 3.05 18.50
CA SER A 115 19.73 2.18 17.63
C SER A 115 19.33 0.70 17.76
N ALA A 116 18.96 0.24 18.96
CA ALA A 116 18.45 -1.11 19.17
C ALA A 116 17.07 -1.33 18.52
N ALA A 117 16.19 -0.31 18.53
CA ALA A 117 14.94 -0.36 17.78
C ALA A 117 15.18 -0.45 16.27
N ASP A 118 16.09 0.35 15.72
CA ASP A 118 16.43 0.35 14.30
C ASP A 118 17.02 -0.99 13.86
N ILE A 119 17.92 -1.58 14.66
CA ILE A 119 18.49 -2.90 14.38
C ILE A 119 17.39 -3.98 14.38
N ARG A 120 16.43 -3.94 15.31
CA ARG A 120 15.31 -4.90 15.33
C ARG A 120 14.41 -4.76 14.10
N LEU A 121 14.14 -3.54 13.66
CA LEU A 121 13.40 -3.28 12.42
C LEU A 121 14.16 -3.78 11.18
N ALA A 122 15.49 -3.62 11.17
CA ALA A 122 16.33 -4.16 10.11
C ALA A 122 16.29 -5.70 10.11
N ILE A 123 16.38 -6.36 11.27
CA ILE A 123 16.26 -7.83 11.38
C ILE A 123 14.89 -8.32 10.87
N ALA A 124 13.82 -7.60 11.18
CA ALA A 124 12.48 -7.94 10.69
C ALA A 124 12.34 -7.79 9.17
N SER A 125 13.13 -6.90 8.55
CA SER A 125 13.11 -6.61 7.12
C SER A 125 14.06 -7.51 6.32
N ASP A 126 15.21 -7.85 6.89
CA ASP A 126 16.23 -8.72 6.32
C ASP A 126 16.76 -9.70 7.39
N PRO A 127 16.07 -10.83 7.60
CA PRO A 127 16.44 -11.80 8.63
C PRO A 127 17.65 -12.66 8.25
N GLU A 128 18.11 -12.62 6.99
CA GLU A 128 19.32 -13.34 6.55
C GLU A 128 20.62 -12.65 6.97
N ALA A 129 20.53 -11.36 7.32
CA ALA A 129 21.62 -10.55 7.83
C ALA A 129 21.98 -10.91 9.29
N VAL A 130 22.53 -12.11 9.52
CA VAL A 130 22.89 -12.65 10.85
C VAL A 130 23.80 -11.71 11.66
N PHE A 131 24.63 -10.89 11.00
CA PHE A 131 25.48 -9.90 11.68
C PHE A 131 24.69 -8.88 12.51
N LEU A 132 23.41 -8.65 12.18
CA LEU A 132 22.53 -7.74 12.92
C LEU A 132 22.23 -8.26 14.32
N LEU A 133 22.20 -9.57 14.55
CA LEU A 133 22.05 -10.15 15.90
C LEU A 133 23.25 -9.80 16.79
N ASP A 134 24.46 -9.93 16.23
CA ASP A 134 25.69 -9.59 16.93
C ASP A 134 25.79 -8.07 17.17
N GLN A 135 25.34 -7.26 16.19
CA GLN A 135 25.19 -5.82 16.39
C GLN A 135 24.18 -5.47 17.50
N LEU A 136 23.02 -6.15 17.55
CA LEU A 136 22.01 -5.97 18.59
C LEU A 136 22.59 -6.28 19.98
N ARG A 137 23.27 -7.43 20.10
CA ARG A 137 23.91 -7.86 21.35
C ARG A 137 24.95 -6.86 21.84
N ARG A 138 25.80 -6.34 20.95
CA ARG A 138 26.77 -5.28 21.28
C ARG A 138 26.10 -3.99 21.77
N THR A 139 25.01 -3.58 21.13
CA THR A 139 24.27 -2.38 21.51
C THR A 139 23.66 -2.53 22.90
N TYR A 140 23.04 -3.68 23.21
CA TYR A 140 22.51 -3.96 24.55
C TYR A 140 23.60 -4.03 25.60
N ALA A 141 24.71 -4.72 25.33
CA ALA A 141 25.85 -4.79 26.25
C ALA A 141 26.40 -3.39 26.56
N ARG A 142 26.55 -2.53 25.54
CA ARG A 142 27.01 -1.15 25.71
C ARG A 142 26.04 -0.36 26.58
N ARG A 143 24.73 -0.43 26.31
CA ARG A 143 23.71 0.26 27.11
C ARG A 143 23.74 -0.18 28.57
N LEU A 144 23.75 -1.49 28.84
CA LEU A 144 23.84 -2.04 30.20
C LEU A 144 25.13 -1.60 30.90
N SER A 145 26.28 -1.63 30.22
CA SER A 145 27.55 -1.20 30.81
C SER A 145 27.54 0.30 31.21
N LEU A 146 26.87 1.14 30.42
CA LEU A 146 26.71 2.56 30.75
C LEU A 146 25.74 2.76 31.91
N THR A 147 24.63 2.00 31.95
CA THR A 147 23.71 1.99 33.11
C THR A 147 24.45 1.62 34.38
N GLN A 148 25.17 0.51 34.36
CA GLN A 148 25.89 -0.01 35.52
C GLN A 148 26.91 1.01 36.03
N ARG A 149 27.72 1.58 35.13
CA ARG A 149 28.70 2.62 35.48
C ARG A 149 28.05 3.86 36.08
N ALA A 150 26.85 4.23 35.62
CA ALA A 150 26.11 5.38 36.13
C ALA A 150 25.54 5.14 37.53
N VAL A 151 25.26 3.89 37.89
CA VAL A 151 24.76 3.50 39.22
C VAL A 151 25.91 3.30 40.21
N THR A 152 27.06 2.79 39.75
CA THR A 152 28.19 2.46 40.62
C THR A 152 29.22 3.59 40.78
N GLY A 153 29.21 4.58 39.89
CA GLY A 153 30.16 5.70 39.86
C GLY A 153 29.59 6.94 40.51
#